data_AF-A0A7C1PJ50-F1
#
_entry.id   AF-A0A7C1PJ50-F1
#
_cell.length_a   1.000
_cell.length_b   1.000
_cell.length_c   1.000
_cell.angle_alpha   90.00
_cell.angle_beta   90.00
_cell.angle_gamma   90.00
#
_symmetry.space_group_name_H-M   'P 1'
#
loop_
_entity.id
_entity.type
_entity.pdbx_description
1 polymer ?
#
loop_
_entity_poly.entity_id
_entity_poly.type
_entity_poly.pdbx_seq_one_letter_code
_entity_poly.pdbx_strand_id
1 'polypeptide(L)'
;MNIQGKDLIVLRLKMKNKNISIKALLTLITSVFLIQLITGSTFGQARSNNYERITIVGETANKGVYDPAIEYNRDGSVGWLVYSALESPDDRRNLLPVPKTIATHLAKSTDNGKTWEFISELNPSAEATVTINGKTIKGVWWNEVPTLVHDPDDPGREWKLFWHKYFARPKPYFRFPVFAKGNIIRVPQYMWIAYKYAKTPEELATAKEVILFGAGKLPVAPYKAEHNLNEIISWPEAKAYSEPGSLYNDGV
;
A
#
# COMPACT_ATOMS: atom_id res chain seq x y z
N MET A 1 -16.65 -53.42 38.78
CA MET A 1 -15.60 -54.11 39.56
C MET A 1 -14.34 -54.08 38.72
N ASN A 2 -13.23 -53.65 39.32
CA ASN A 2 -11.97 -53.28 38.69
C ASN A 2 -11.19 -54.52 38.16
N ILE A 3 -10.15 -54.29 37.36
CA ILE A 3 -8.83 -54.99 37.31
C ILE A 3 -8.33 -55.39 35.90
N GLN A 4 -7.39 -54.55 35.42
CA GLN A 4 -6.00 -54.81 34.96
C GLN A 4 -5.60 -55.86 33.90
N GLY A 5 -4.73 -55.38 32.99
CA GLY A 5 -3.37 -55.91 32.70
C GLY A 5 -3.27 -57.01 31.63
N LYS A 6 -2.18 -57.24 30.91
CA LYS A 6 -0.88 -56.57 30.67
C LYS A 6 -0.14 -57.44 29.62
N ASP A 7 0.85 -56.84 28.94
CA ASP A 7 2.08 -57.45 28.39
C ASP A 7 2.14 -58.14 26.99
N LEU A 8 2.69 -57.34 26.07
CA LEU A 8 3.80 -57.56 25.11
C LEU A 8 4.53 -58.93 25.07
N ILE A 9 4.78 -59.42 23.84
CA ILE A 9 5.93 -60.29 23.51
C ILE A 9 6.71 -59.70 22.32
N VAL A 10 8.02 -59.56 22.52
CA VAL A 10 9.06 -59.08 21.61
C VAL A 10 9.77 -60.25 20.93
N LEU A 11 9.98 -60.18 19.61
CA LEU A 11 10.83 -61.11 18.86
C LEU A 11 12.28 -60.58 18.74
N ARG A 12 13.23 -61.34 19.29
CA ARG A 12 14.68 -61.17 19.14
C ARG A 12 15.16 -61.72 17.80
N LEU A 13 16.07 -61.01 17.13
CA LEU A 13 16.96 -61.56 16.10
C LEU A 13 18.42 -61.53 16.58
N LYS A 14 19.10 -62.67 16.41
CA LYS A 14 20.50 -62.93 16.80
C LYS A 14 21.48 -62.38 15.76
N MET A 15 22.60 -61.87 16.28
CA MET A 15 23.74 -61.26 15.58
C MET A 15 24.60 -62.24 14.76
N LYS A 16 25.36 -61.71 13.79
CA LYS A 16 26.69 -62.25 13.43
C LYS A 16 27.71 -61.11 13.21
N ASN A 17 28.77 -61.15 14.01
CA ASN A 17 29.95 -60.30 13.96
C ASN A 17 30.75 -60.47 12.65
N LYS A 18 31.09 -59.35 12.01
CA LYS A 18 32.30 -59.23 11.18
C LYS A 18 33.02 -57.95 11.60
N ASN A 19 34.26 -58.11 12.05
CA ASN A 19 35.19 -57.04 12.42
C ASN A 19 35.44 -56.12 11.22
N ILE A 20 34.65 -55.06 11.09
CA ILE A 20 34.97 -53.92 10.23
C ILE A 20 35.80 -52.96 11.10
N SER A 21 37.05 -52.80 10.71
CA SER A 21 38.02 -51.88 11.29
C SER A 21 37.37 -50.51 11.58
N ILE A 22 37.44 -50.06 12.83
CA ILE A 22 36.96 -48.74 13.30
C ILE A 22 37.55 -47.58 12.47
N LYS A 23 38.68 -47.78 11.77
CA LYS A 23 39.25 -46.80 10.83
C LYS A 23 38.36 -46.58 9.60
N ALA A 24 37.64 -47.59 9.10
CA ALA A 24 36.74 -47.43 7.96
C ALA A 24 35.48 -46.62 8.33
N LEU A 25 35.00 -46.74 9.57
CA LEU A 25 33.82 -46.00 10.05
C LEU A 25 34.14 -44.52 10.32
N LEU A 26 35.34 -44.21 10.83
CA LEU A 26 35.75 -42.81 11.04
C LEU A 26 36.02 -42.07 9.71
N THR A 27 36.54 -42.75 8.69
CA THR A 27 36.82 -42.12 7.38
C THR A 27 35.53 -41.80 6.61
N LEU A 28 34.45 -42.57 6.83
CA LEU A 28 33.16 -42.30 6.19
C LEU A 28 32.47 -41.07 6.81
N ILE A 29 32.56 -40.88 8.13
CA ILE A 29 31.90 -39.78 8.83
C ILE A 29 32.58 -38.43 8.56
N THR A 30 33.91 -38.39 8.43
CA THR A 30 34.61 -37.16 7.99
C THR A 30 34.33 -36.83 6.52
N SER A 31 34.12 -37.83 5.66
CA SER A 31 33.82 -37.61 4.24
C SER A 31 32.40 -37.07 4.00
N VAL A 32 31.39 -37.49 4.79
CA VAL A 32 30.03 -36.94 4.66
C VAL A 32 29.95 -35.49 5.17
N PHE A 33 30.70 -35.13 6.22
CA PHE A 33 30.78 -33.74 6.67
C PHE A 33 31.61 -32.83 5.73
N LEU A 34 32.64 -33.36 5.07
CA LEU A 34 33.40 -32.58 4.09
C LEU A 34 32.62 -32.36 2.78
N ILE A 35 31.74 -33.29 2.39
CA ILE A 35 30.85 -33.08 1.23
C ILE A 35 29.72 -32.10 1.54
N GLN A 36 29.20 -32.02 2.78
CA GLN A 36 28.26 -30.96 3.16
C GLN A 36 28.91 -29.57 3.28
N LEU A 37 30.22 -29.49 3.51
CA LEU A 37 30.97 -28.23 3.45
C LEU A 37 31.39 -27.82 2.02
N ILE A 38 31.33 -28.72 1.04
CA ILE A 38 31.60 -28.41 -0.38
C ILE A 38 30.31 -28.33 -1.22
N THR A 39 29.17 -28.82 -0.70
CA THR A 39 27.84 -28.65 -1.33
C THR A 39 26.94 -27.65 -0.61
N GLY A 40 27.44 -27.01 0.46
CA GLY A 40 26.84 -25.81 1.02
C GLY A 40 27.17 -24.60 0.15
N SER A 41 26.34 -24.32 -0.86
CA SER A 41 26.04 -23.00 -1.46
C SER A 41 25.91 -22.97 -2.99
N THR A 42 24.97 -23.73 -3.57
CA THR A 42 24.33 -23.31 -4.85
C THR A 42 22.82 -23.58 -4.89
N PHE A 43 22.16 -23.86 -3.76
CA PHE A 43 20.71 -23.76 -3.65
C PHE A 43 20.34 -22.42 -3.04
N GLY A 44 20.21 -21.46 -3.93
CA GLY A 44 20.17 -20.04 -3.63
C GLY A 44 20.96 -19.33 -4.71
N GLN A 45 20.65 -19.61 -5.97
CA GLN A 45 20.83 -18.59 -6.98
C GLN A 45 20.03 -17.41 -6.42
N ALA A 46 20.73 -16.44 -5.81
CA ALA A 46 20.17 -15.14 -5.58
C ALA A 46 19.62 -14.77 -6.95
N ARG A 47 18.30 -14.81 -7.12
CA ARG A 47 17.69 -14.01 -8.17
C ARG A 47 18.28 -12.65 -7.87
N SER A 48 19.21 -12.20 -8.70
CA SER A 48 19.56 -10.80 -8.68
C SER A 48 18.21 -10.15 -8.93
N ASN A 49 17.68 -9.53 -7.89
CA ASN A 49 16.49 -8.73 -7.99
C ASN A 49 16.94 -7.56 -8.86
N ASN A 50 16.98 -7.77 -10.18
CA ASN A 50 17.27 -6.77 -11.20
C ASN A 50 16.09 -5.80 -11.31
N TYR A 51 15.47 -5.46 -10.17
CA TYR A 51 14.53 -4.37 -10.09
C TYR A 51 15.37 -3.11 -9.97
N GLU A 52 15.30 -2.29 -11.00
CA GLU A 52 15.84 -0.95 -10.95
C GLU A 52 14.95 -0.10 -10.05
N ARG A 53 15.57 0.63 -9.13
CA ARG A 53 14.83 1.57 -8.29
C ARG A 53 14.44 2.77 -9.14
N ILE A 54 13.15 2.96 -9.35
CA ILE A 54 12.62 4.21 -9.89
C ILE A 54 12.92 5.32 -8.87
N THR A 55 13.58 6.38 -9.33
CA THR A 55 13.86 7.58 -8.54
C THR A 55 13.10 8.75 -9.13
N ILE A 56 12.42 9.50 -8.27
CA ILE A 56 11.74 10.74 -8.64
C ILE A 56 12.63 11.89 -8.17
N VAL A 57 13.27 12.57 -9.12
CA VAL A 57 14.15 13.71 -8.86
C VAL A 57 13.29 14.87 -8.34
N GLY A 58 13.67 15.42 -7.18
CA GLY A 58 12.96 16.53 -6.54
C GLY A 58 11.86 16.13 -5.55
N GLU A 59 11.61 14.83 -5.36
CA GLU A 59 10.64 14.36 -4.36
C GLU A 59 11.12 14.63 -2.92
N THR A 60 10.21 15.08 -2.04
CA THR A 60 10.48 15.47 -0.65
C THR A 60 9.88 14.54 0.40
N ALA A 61 9.00 13.61 0.01
CA ALA A 61 8.33 12.67 0.88
C ALA A 61 9.33 11.82 1.67
N ASN A 62 9.36 12.03 2.98
CA ASN A 62 10.40 11.49 3.84
C ASN A 62 10.08 10.11 4.45
N LYS A 63 8.88 9.57 4.21
CA LYS A 63 8.49 8.22 4.63
C LYS A 63 8.17 7.28 3.48
N GLY A 64 8.21 7.77 2.25
CA GLY A 64 8.17 6.95 1.04
C GLY A 64 7.11 7.36 0.03
N VAL A 65 7.18 6.71 -1.12
CA VAL A 65 6.30 6.85 -2.26
C VAL A 65 5.60 5.50 -2.47
N TYR A 66 4.28 5.53 -2.60
CA TYR A 66 3.41 4.35 -2.65
C TYR A 66 2.38 4.49 -3.77
N ASP A 67 1.74 3.38 -4.11
CA ASP A 67 0.61 3.32 -5.04
C ASP A 67 0.85 4.05 -6.38
N PRO A 68 1.95 3.73 -7.11
CA PRO A 68 2.24 4.39 -8.37
C PRO A 68 1.22 4.01 -9.44
N ALA A 69 0.72 5.00 -10.16
CA ALA A 69 -0.02 4.82 -11.41
C ALA A 69 0.60 5.67 -12.52
N ILE A 70 0.85 5.03 -13.67
CA ILE A 70 1.50 5.65 -14.82
C ILE A 70 0.51 5.77 -15.96
N GLU A 71 0.54 6.90 -16.65
CA GLU A 71 -0.20 7.13 -17.88
C GLU A 71 0.66 7.93 -18.87
N TYR A 72 0.49 7.69 -20.16
CA TYR A 72 1.22 8.40 -21.21
C TYR A 72 0.29 9.29 -22.04
N ASN A 73 0.86 10.35 -22.61
CA ASN A 73 0.17 11.08 -23.67
C ASN A 73 -0.04 10.19 -24.91
N ARG A 74 -0.86 10.66 -25.85
CA ARG A 74 -1.35 9.85 -26.99
C ARG A 74 -0.23 9.25 -27.85
N ASP A 75 0.89 9.95 -28.01
CA ASP A 75 2.02 9.50 -28.82
C ASP A 75 3.07 8.71 -28.02
N GLY A 76 2.87 8.53 -26.71
CA GLY A 76 3.77 7.82 -25.82
C GLY A 76 5.06 8.57 -25.46
N SER A 77 5.25 9.81 -25.91
CA SER A 77 6.50 10.56 -25.72
C SER A 77 6.68 11.12 -24.32
N VAL A 78 5.59 11.35 -23.59
CA VAL A 78 5.60 11.92 -22.24
C VAL A 78 4.82 11.01 -21.29
N GLY A 79 5.52 10.51 -20.27
CA GLY A 79 4.93 9.73 -19.19
C GLY A 79 4.60 10.61 -17.99
N TRP A 80 3.50 10.28 -17.33
CA TRP A 80 3.04 10.90 -16.11
C TRP A 80 2.87 9.84 -15.03
N LEU A 81 3.36 10.13 -13.84
CA LEU A 81 3.33 9.23 -12.69
C LEU A 81 2.63 9.96 -11.55
N VAL A 82 1.53 9.39 -11.07
CA VAL A 82 0.87 9.81 -9.83
C VAL A 82 1.07 8.78 -8.75
N TYR A 83 1.18 9.23 -7.50
CA TYR A 83 1.51 8.36 -6.37
C TYR A 83 1.09 8.97 -5.05
N SER A 84 0.91 8.11 -4.06
CA SER A 84 0.75 8.47 -2.65
C SER A 84 2.12 8.85 -2.07
N ALA A 85 2.29 10.11 -1.68
CA ALA A 85 3.47 10.62 -1.00
C ALA A 85 3.23 10.61 0.52
N LEU A 86 4.00 9.79 1.24
CA LEU A 86 3.90 9.69 2.69
C LEU A 86 4.94 10.60 3.35
N GLU A 87 4.43 11.53 4.13
CA GLU A 87 5.25 12.43 4.94
C GLU A 87 4.93 12.24 6.42
N SER A 88 5.96 12.41 7.24
CA SER A 88 5.83 12.51 8.68
C SER A 88 6.78 13.58 9.14
N PRO A 89 6.31 14.62 9.85
CA PRO A 89 7.21 15.63 10.37
C PRO A 89 8.27 14.98 11.27
N ASP A 90 9.48 15.53 11.22
CA ASP A 90 10.63 15.05 12.00
C ASP A 90 10.43 15.42 13.48
N ASP A 91 9.69 14.61 14.23
CA ASP A 91 9.64 14.75 15.68
C ASP A 91 10.87 14.08 16.31
N ARG A 92 11.97 14.84 16.37
CA ARG A 92 13.21 14.44 17.07
C ARG A 92 13.00 14.07 18.54
N ARG A 93 11.84 14.39 19.12
CA ARG A 93 11.53 14.10 20.52
C ARG A 93 10.73 12.79 20.67
N ASN A 94 10.14 12.23 19.61
CA ASN A 94 9.23 11.07 19.68
C ASN A 94 8.12 11.22 20.74
N LEU A 95 7.76 12.46 21.13
CA LEU A 95 6.89 12.71 22.28
C LEU A 95 5.42 12.75 21.86
N LEU A 96 5.13 12.97 20.58
CA LEU A 96 3.78 12.94 20.04
C LEU A 96 3.80 12.22 18.68
N PRO A 97 2.82 11.38 18.35
CA PRO A 97 2.53 11.05 16.96
C PRO A 97 2.09 12.34 16.30
N VAL A 98 3.02 12.93 15.56
CA VAL A 98 2.68 13.93 14.58
C VAL A 98 1.86 13.22 13.50
N PRO A 99 0.74 13.80 13.04
CA PRO A 99 -0.05 13.17 12.00
C PRO A 99 0.84 12.92 10.79
N LYS A 100 0.88 11.66 10.34
CA LYS A 100 1.38 11.34 9.01
C LYS A 100 0.47 12.06 8.02
N THR A 101 1.04 12.66 7.00
CA THR A 101 0.34 13.31 5.90
C THR A 101 0.48 12.42 4.68
N ILE A 102 -0.61 12.29 3.92
CA ILE A 102 -0.62 11.50 2.69
C ILE A 102 -1.26 12.32 1.60
N ALA A 103 -0.43 12.69 0.63
CA ALA A 103 -0.81 13.53 -0.49
C ALA A 103 -0.70 12.75 -1.80
N THR A 104 -1.40 13.23 -2.83
CA THR A 104 -1.15 12.75 -4.20
C THR A 104 -0.14 13.67 -4.86
N HIS A 105 0.98 13.13 -5.32
CA HIS A 105 1.99 13.87 -6.08
C HIS A 105 1.94 13.51 -7.57
N LEU A 106 2.53 14.38 -8.41
CA LEU A 106 2.71 14.21 -9.85
C LEU A 106 4.19 14.26 -10.19
N ALA A 107 4.63 13.33 -11.01
CA ALA A 107 5.93 13.34 -11.66
C ALA A 107 5.80 13.15 -13.17
N LYS A 108 6.82 13.58 -13.91
CA LYS A 108 6.88 13.55 -15.36
C LYS A 108 8.12 12.81 -15.84
N SER A 109 7.99 12.10 -16.95
CA SER A 109 9.11 11.52 -17.70
C SER A 109 9.04 11.96 -19.16
N THR A 110 10.20 12.23 -19.75
CA THR A 110 10.36 12.53 -21.19
C THR A 110 11.31 11.56 -21.88
N ASP A 111 11.69 10.48 -21.19
CA ASP A 111 12.67 9.49 -21.63
C ASP A 111 12.14 8.04 -21.50
N ASN A 112 10.83 7.88 -21.69
CA ASN A 112 10.10 6.61 -21.59
C ASN A 112 10.19 5.94 -20.21
N GLY A 113 10.10 6.75 -19.15
CA GLY A 113 10.04 6.29 -17.77
C GLY A 113 11.39 5.92 -17.15
N LYS A 114 12.51 6.26 -17.80
CA LYS A 114 13.85 6.02 -17.24
C LYS A 114 14.16 6.99 -16.11
N THR A 115 13.78 8.25 -16.28
CA THR A 115 13.86 9.28 -15.25
C THR A 115 12.50 9.91 -15.02
N TRP A 116 12.24 10.26 -13.75
CA TRP A 116 11.03 10.92 -13.31
C TRP A 116 11.40 12.19 -12.55
N GLU A 117 10.78 13.30 -12.89
CA GLU A 117 10.95 14.59 -12.22
C GLU A 117 9.67 14.92 -11.47
N PHE A 118 9.78 15.28 -10.19
CA PHE A 118 8.65 15.80 -9.42
C PHE A 118 8.17 17.12 -10.04
N ILE A 119 6.86 17.24 -10.21
CA ILE A 119 6.22 18.42 -10.81
C ILE A 119 5.43 19.19 -9.77
N SER A 120 4.50 18.53 -9.08
CA SER A 120 3.62 19.20 -8.11
C SER A 120 2.90 18.22 -7.19
N GLU A 121 2.39 18.74 -6.08
CA GLU A 121 1.40 18.08 -5.23
C GLU A 121 0.00 18.34 -5.79
N LEU A 122 -0.68 17.28 -6.24
CA LEU A 122 -2.02 17.39 -6.82
C LEU A 122 -3.11 17.46 -5.76
N ASN A 123 -3.04 16.62 -4.73
CA ASN A 123 -4.04 16.57 -3.67
C ASN A 123 -3.36 16.67 -2.32
N PRO A 124 -3.24 17.88 -1.75
CA PRO A 124 -2.51 18.04 -0.52
C PRO A 124 -3.22 17.41 0.67
N SER A 125 -2.42 16.85 1.57
CA SER A 125 -2.91 16.42 2.87
C SER A 125 -3.21 17.66 3.71
N ALA A 126 -4.41 17.75 4.29
CA ALA A 126 -4.83 18.93 5.04
C ALA A 126 -5.36 18.56 6.42
N GLU A 127 -4.89 19.25 7.46
CA GLU A 127 -5.55 19.18 8.76
C GLU A 127 -6.99 19.67 8.63
N ALA A 128 -7.90 18.97 9.30
CA ALA A 128 -9.31 19.31 9.25
C ALA A 128 -10.02 18.96 10.54
N THR A 129 -11.21 19.54 10.68
CA THR A 129 -12.11 19.30 11.79
C THR A 129 -13.47 18.92 11.22
N VAL A 130 -13.99 17.77 11.65
CA VAL A 130 -15.30 17.27 11.24
C VAL A 130 -16.19 17.05 12.45
N THR A 131 -17.51 17.14 12.27
CA THR A 131 -18.49 16.89 13.33
C THR A 131 -19.07 15.49 13.17
N ILE A 132 -18.92 14.64 14.17
CA ILE A 132 -19.46 13.27 14.17
C ILE A 132 -20.35 13.10 15.37
N ASN A 133 -21.63 12.80 15.15
CA ASN A 133 -22.63 12.62 16.22
C ASN A 133 -22.64 13.82 17.20
N GLY A 134 -22.61 15.05 16.66
CA GLY A 134 -22.57 16.29 17.45
C GLY A 134 -21.24 16.60 18.13
N LYS A 135 -20.19 15.79 17.93
CA LYS A 135 -18.86 16.01 18.50
C LYS A 135 -17.87 16.44 17.43
N THR A 136 -17.21 17.56 17.68
CA THR A 136 -16.12 18.07 16.86
C THR A 136 -14.85 17.25 17.06
N ILE A 137 -14.29 16.75 15.96
CA ILE A 137 -13.11 15.87 15.96
C ILE A 137 -12.07 16.45 15.02
N LYS A 138 -10.85 16.64 15.53
CA LYS A 138 -9.68 17.03 14.76
C LYS A 138 -9.00 15.81 14.13
N GLY A 139 -8.44 16.01 12.96
CA GLY A 139 -7.76 14.99 12.18
C GLY A 139 -7.16 15.57 10.92
N VAL A 140 -6.98 14.73 9.91
CA VAL A 140 -6.32 15.07 8.65
C VAL A 140 -7.03 14.35 7.51
N TRP A 141 -7.13 15.02 6.37
CA TRP A 141 -7.53 14.41 5.11
C TRP A 141 -6.33 13.73 4.47
N TRP A 142 -6.47 12.44 4.18
CA TRP A 142 -5.51 11.66 3.42
C TRP A 142 -6.04 11.42 2.02
N ASN A 143 -5.12 11.48 1.06
CA ASN A 143 -5.35 11.21 -0.35
C ASN A 143 -4.42 10.08 -0.76
N GLU A 144 -4.98 8.90 -0.98
CA GLU A 144 -4.23 7.67 -1.25
C GLU A 144 -4.70 7.03 -2.55
N VAL A 145 -3.89 6.08 -3.03
CA VAL A 145 -4.19 5.16 -4.12
C VAL A 145 -4.71 5.89 -5.37
N PRO A 146 -3.94 6.86 -5.88
CA PRO A 146 -4.34 7.62 -7.05
C PRO A 146 -4.26 6.76 -8.32
N THR A 147 -5.11 7.07 -9.28
CA THR A 147 -5.02 6.54 -10.64
C THR A 147 -5.33 7.65 -11.64
N LEU A 148 -4.60 7.66 -12.75
CA LEU A 148 -4.61 8.70 -13.76
C LEU A 148 -5.06 8.09 -15.08
N VAL A 149 -5.90 8.82 -15.81
CA VAL A 149 -6.37 8.44 -17.14
C VAL A 149 -6.12 9.59 -18.10
N HIS A 150 -5.68 9.24 -19.31
CA HIS A 150 -5.64 10.14 -20.44
C HIS A 150 -6.68 9.71 -21.48
N ASP A 151 -7.68 10.54 -21.66
CA ASP A 151 -8.77 10.41 -22.62
C ASP A 151 -8.66 11.56 -23.63
N PRO A 152 -7.94 11.36 -24.74
CA PRO A 152 -7.71 12.41 -25.73
C PRO A 152 -8.97 12.84 -26.48
N ASP A 153 -10.08 12.11 -26.30
CA ASP A 153 -11.33 12.31 -27.03
C ASP A 153 -12.37 13.09 -26.18
N ASP A 154 -12.00 13.60 -25.00
CA ASP A 154 -12.81 14.49 -24.13
C ASP A 154 -12.16 15.89 -23.97
N PRO A 155 -12.35 16.81 -24.94
CA PRO A 155 -11.65 18.09 -24.97
C PRO A 155 -11.88 18.97 -23.74
N GLY A 156 -10.79 19.46 -23.16
CA GLY A 156 -10.78 20.24 -21.92
C GLY A 156 -10.85 19.40 -20.63
N ARG A 157 -10.98 18.08 -20.75
CA ARG A 157 -11.06 17.11 -19.65
C ARG A 157 -10.22 15.86 -19.94
N GLU A 158 -9.20 16.02 -20.76
CA GLU A 158 -8.40 14.93 -21.29
C GLU A 158 -7.70 14.15 -20.18
N TRP A 159 -7.29 14.84 -19.11
CA TRP A 159 -6.64 14.21 -17.97
C TRP A 159 -7.61 14.09 -16.81
N LYS A 160 -7.75 12.89 -16.27
CA LYS A 160 -8.71 12.52 -15.24
C LYS A 160 -7.98 11.82 -14.10
N LEU A 161 -8.07 12.36 -12.90
CA LEU A 161 -7.48 11.79 -11.70
C LEU A 161 -8.58 11.28 -10.78
N PHE A 162 -8.41 10.04 -10.32
CA PHE A 162 -9.24 9.44 -9.28
C PHE A 162 -8.35 9.07 -8.09
N TRP A 163 -8.89 9.18 -6.88
CA TRP A 163 -8.16 8.77 -5.67
C TRP A 163 -9.13 8.46 -4.54
N HIS A 164 -8.66 7.73 -3.55
CA HIS A 164 -9.42 7.52 -2.32
C HIS A 164 -9.11 8.65 -1.35
N LYS A 165 -10.13 9.44 -1.02
CA LYS A 165 -10.03 10.51 -0.02
C LYS A 165 -10.72 10.09 1.26
N TYR A 166 -10.04 10.28 2.39
CA TYR A 166 -10.68 10.00 3.67
C TYR A 166 -10.14 10.79 4.85
N PHE A 167 -10.99 10.96 5.85
CA PHE A 167 -10.61 11.59 7.10
C PHE A 167 -10.00 10.57 8.06
N ALA A 168 -8.86 10.93 8.64
CA ALA A 168 -8.14 10.12 9.60
C ALA A 168 -7.89 10.93 10.88
N ARG A 169 -7.98 10.28 12.04
CA ARG A 169 -7.75 10.94 13.35
C ARG A 169 -6.81 10.13 14.24
N PRO A 170 -6.04 10.78 15.12
CA PRO A 170 -5.28 10.05 16.13
C PRO A 170 -6.21 9.19 17.01
N LYS A 171 -5.90 7.91 17.19
CA LYS A 171 -6.57 7.09 18.21
C LYS A 171 -6.11 7.57 19.58
N PRO A 172 -7.00 7.86 20.53
CA PRO A 172 -6.57 8.05 21.91
C PRO A 172 -5.95 6.73 22.41
N TYR A 173 -4.68 6.75 22.82
CA TYR A 173 -4.02 5.61 23.45
C TYR A 173 -3.91 5.87 24.94
N PHE A 174 -4.53 5.01 25.73
CA PHE A 174 -4.44 5.05 27.18
C PHE A 174 -3.60 3.86 27.64
N ARG A 175 -2.38 4.13 28.09
CA ARG A 175 -1.56 3.15 28.81
C ARG A 175 -1.04 3.85 30.05
N PHE A 176 -1.68 3.61 31.19
CA PHE A 176 -1.32 4.20 32.48
C PHE A 176 0.20 4.06 32.71
N PRO A 177 0.95 5.12 33.06
CA PRO A 177 0.53 6.49 33.37
C PRO A 177 0.65 7.51 32.21
N VAL A 178 0.81 7.05 30.95
CA VAL A 178 1.10 7.92 29.79
C VAL A 178 -0.13 8.08 28.90
N PHE A 179 -0.57 9.33 28.74
CA PHE A 179 -1.45 9.74 27.64
C PHE A 179 -0.60 9.97 26.39
N ALA A 180 -0.39 8.94 25.59
CA ALA A 180 0.17 9.10 24.25
C ALA A 180 -0.98 9.20 23.25
N LYS A 181 -0.86 10.01 22.20
CA LYS A 181 -1.71 9.79 21.02
C LYS A 181 -1.25 8.44 20.40
N GLY A 182 -2.17 7.61 19.96
CA GLY A 182 -1.90 6.30 19.35
C GLY A 182 -1.88 6.36 17.82
N ASN A 183 -1.89 5.16 17.21
CA ASN A 183 -2.04 4.98 15.77
C ASN A 183 -3.21 5.79 15.20
N ILE A 184 -3.08 6.28 13.98
CA ILE A 184 -4.16 6.99 13.29
C ILE A 184 -5.23 5.97 12.89
N ILE A 185 -6.49 6.35 13.06
CA ILE A 185 -7.66 5.56 12.66
C ILE A 185 -8.42 6.29 11.55
N ARG A 186 -8.76 5.54 10.51
CA ARG A 186 -9.66 5.99 9.44
C ARG A 186 -11.06 6.20 10.00
N VAL A 187 -11.80 7.16 9.45
CA VAL A 187 -13.18 7.45 9.83
C VAL A 187 -14.10 7.11 8.66
N PRO A 188 -14.69 5.89 8.63
CA PRO A 188 -15.45 5.38 7.48
C PRO A 188 -16.56 6.30 6.97
N GLN A 189 -17.16 7.10 7.85
CA GLN A 189 -18.22 8.04 7.50
C GLN A 189 -17.78 9.15 6.53
N TYR A 190 -16.47 9.35 6.39
CA TYR A 190 -15.84 10.38 5.57
C TYR A 190 -14.80 9.74 4.66
N MET A 191 -15.24 8.78 3.85
CA MET A 191 -14.44 8.11 2.83
C MET A 191 -15.21 8.13 1.51
N TRP A 192 -14.52 8.41 0.41
CA TRP A 192 -15.10 8.39 -0.95
C TRP A 192 -14.01 8.24 -2.01
N ILE A 193 -14.42 7.84 -3.21
CA ILE A 193 -13.59 8.00 -4.39
C ILE A 193 -13.82 9.42 -4.90
N ALA A 194 -12.76 10.21 -4.88
CA ALA A 194 -12.72 11.57 -5.40
C ALA A 194 -12.25 11.57 -6.86
N TYR A 195 -12.63 12.62 -7.57
CA TYR A 195 -12.38 12.80 -8.99
C TYR A 195 -12.07 14.27 -9.29
N LYS A 196 -11.17 14.51 -10.23
CA LYS A 196 -11.01 15.82 -10.89
C LYS A 196 -10.46 15.61 -12.30
N TYR A 197 -10.63 16.62 -13.14
CA TYR A 197 -10.15 16.59 -14.52
C TYR A 197 -9.57 17.93 -14.92
N ALA A 198 -8.72 17.92 -15.94
CA ALA A 198 -8.14 19.11 -16.54
C ALA A 198 -7.65 18.81 -17.97
N LYS A 199 -7.22 19.86 -18.68
CA LYS A 199 -6.67 19.72 -20.03
C LYS A 199 -5.23 19.22 -20.03
N THR A 200 -4.46 19.55 -18.98
CA THR A 200 -3.11 19.00 -18.78
C THR A 200 -2.96 18.40 -17.37
N PRO A 201 -2.01 17.48 -17.15
CA PRO A 201 -1.77 16.92 -15.82
C PRO A 201 -1.41 17.96 -14.77
N GLU A 202 -0.68 19.00 -15.13
CA GLU A 202 -0.27 20.06 -14.20
C GLU A 202 -1.48 20.89 -13.73
N GLU A 203 -2.45 21.14 -14.61
CA GLU A 203 -3.67 21.87 -14.27
C GLU A 203 -4.52 21.13 -13.22
N LEU A 204 -4.36 19.80 -13.08
CA LEU A 204 -5.03 19.01 -12.05
C LEU A 204 -4.73 19.56 -10.64
N ALA A 205 -3.58 20.18 -10.39
CA ALA A 205 -3.22 20.73 -9.07
C ALA A 205 -4.24 21.77 -8.56
N THR A 206 -4.91 22.47 -9.48
CA THR A 206 -5.92 23.49 -9.15
C THR A 206 -7.34 23.12 -9.56
N ALA A 207 -7.51 21.98 -10.25
CA ALA A 207 -8.81 21.51 -10.68
C ALA A 207 -9.73 21.20 -9.49
N LYS A 208 -11.02 21.49 -9.67
CA LYS A 208 -12.03 21.30 -8.65
C LYS A 208 -12.25 19.80 -8.36
N GLU A 209 -12.20 19.45 -7.08
CA GLU A 209 -12.58 18.11 -6.61
C GLU A 209 -14.09 17.88 -6.73
N VAL A 210 -14.42 16.66 -7.17
CA VAL A 210 -15.74 16.07 -7.18
C VAL A 210 -15.73 14.85 -6.25
N ILE A 211 -16.77 14.71 -5.42
CA ILE A 211 -17.01 13.52 -4.62
C ILE A 211 -17.76 12.55 -5.51
N LEU A 212 -17.04 11.70 -6.24
CA LEU A 212 -17.63 10.90 -7.31
C LEU A 212 -18.44 9.72 -6.76
N PHE A 213 -17.80 8.81 -6.04
CA PHE A 213 -18.44 7.60 -5.52
C PHE A 213 -18.44 7.54 -4.00
N GLY A 214 -19.64 7.36 -3.45
CA GLY A 214 -19.89 7.01 -2.05
C GLY A 214 -20.30 5.54 -1.88
N ALA A 215 -20.55 5.16 -0.63
CA ALA A 215 -21.00 3.81 -0.26
C ALA A 215 -22.28 3.88 0.59
N GLY A 216 -23.42 3.59 -0.03
CA GLY A 216 -24.73 3.67 0.61
C GLY A 216 -25.05 5.10 1.07
N LYS A 217 -25.16 5.29 2.39
CA LYS A 217 -25.43 6.61 3.00
C LYS A 217 -24.17 7.45 3.24
N LEU A 218 -23.01 7.00 2.76
CA LEU A 218 -21.72 7.63 2.97
C LEU A 218 -21.23 8.30 1.68
N PRO A 219 -20.51 9.43 1.76
CA PRO A 219 -20.12 10.13 2.98
C PRO A 219 -21.32 10.84 3.66
N VAL A 220 -21.20 11.09 4.96
CA VAL A 220 -22.24 11.82 5.70
C VAL A 220 -22.19 13.32 5.43
N ALA A 221 -23.32 14.00 5.65
CA ALA A 221 -23.42 15.45 5.53
C ALA A 221 -22.29 16.20 6.27
N PRO A 222 -21.78 17.32 5.73
CA PRO A 222 -22.30 18.06 4.58
C PRO A 222 -21.86 17.51 3.21
N TYR A 223 -21.09 16.44 3.18
CA TYR A 223 -20.60 15.84 1.93
C TYR A 223 -21.69 15.02 1.25
N LYS A 224 -21.70 15.04 -0.08
CA LYS A 224 -22.62 14.26 -0.90
C LYS A 224 -21.87 13.76 -2.13
N ALA A 225 -21.88 12.44 -2.33
CA ALA A 225 -21.36 11.84 -3.55
C ALA A 225 -22.34 12.02 -4.72
N GLU A 226 -21.82 12.16 -5.93
CA GLU A 226 -22.63 12.18 -7.15
C GLU A 226 -23.31 10.84 -7.40
N HIS A 227 -22.58 9.75 -7.10
CA HIS A 227 -23.04 8.40 -7.31
C HIS A 227 -22.88 7.53 -6.06
N ASN A 228 -23.87 6.67 -5.82
CA ASN A 228 -23.82 5.64 -4.81
C ASN A 228 -23.40 4.32 -5.46
N LEU A 229 -22.17 3.86 -5.21
CA LEU A 229 -21.65 2.69 -5.89
C LEU A 229 -22.38 1.40 -5.47
N ASN A 230 -22.97 1.35 -4.27
CA ASN A 230 -23.79 0.22 -3.82
C ASN A 230 -24.98 -0.04 -4.78
N GLU A 231 -25.52 1.01 -5.41
CA GLU A 231 -26.62 0.91 -6.38
C GLU A 231 -26.14 0.43 -7.75
N ILE A 232 -24.90 0.78 -8.13
CA ILE A 232 -24.32 0.43 -9.42
C ILE A 232 -23.87 -1.05 -9.44
N ILE A 233 -23.16 -1.49 -8.40
CA ILE A 233 -22.57 -2.84 -8.36
C ILE A 233 -23.43 -3.86 -7.62
N SER A 234 -24.65 -3.49 -7.19
CA SER A 234 -25.59 -4.34 -6.45
C SER A 234 -25.02 -4.95 -5.16
N TRP A 235 -24.22 -4.18 -4.42
CA TRP A 235 -23.67 -4.58 -3.11
C TRP A 235 -24.15 -3.65 -1.99
N PRO A 236 -25.38 -3.84 -1.47
CA PRO A 236 -26.01 -2.87 -0.55
C PRO A 236 -25.32 -2.76 0.81
N GLU A 237 -24.58 -3.78 1.21
CA GLU A 237 -23.91 -3.88 2.52
C GLU A 237 -22.59 -3.08 2.58
N ALA A 238 -21.96 -2.78 1.44
CA ALA A 238 -20.66 -2.14 1.39
C ALA A 238 -20.65 -0.79 2.13
N LYS A 239 -19.59 -0.57 2.93
CA LYS A 239 -19.43 0.62 3.79
C LYS A 239 -18.32 1.56 3.33
N ALA A 240 -17.49 1.12 2.40
CA ALA A 240 -16.45 1.93 1.79
C ALA A 240 -15.98 1.25 0.51
N TYR A 241 -15.47 2.06 -0.40
CA TYR A 241 -14.69 1.63 -1.55
C TYR A 241 -13.35 2.36 -1.50
N SER A 242 -12.29 1.66 -1.85
CA SER A 242 -10.93 2.16 -1.87
C SER A 242 -10.21 1.61 -3.09
N GLU A 243 -9.02 2.12 -3.36
CA GLU A 243 -8.15 1.61 -4.43
C GLU A 243 -8.82 1.69 -5.81
N PRO A 244 -9.21 2.90 -6.27
CA PRO A 244 -9.72 3.05 -7.62
C PRO A 244 -8.63 2.63 -8.61
N GLY A 245 -9.01 1.74 -9.53
CA GLY A 245 -8.26 1.48 -10.75
C GLY A 245 -9.00 2.10 -11.92
N SER A 246 -8.27 2.60 -12.90
CA SER A 246 -8.85 3.14 -14.11
C SER A 246 -8.10 2.66 -15.34
N LEU A 247 -8.84 2.49 -16.42
CA LEU A 247 -8.35 2.13 -17.73
C LEU A 247 -9.13 2.98 -18.72
N TYR A 248 -8.46 3.40 -19.79
CA TYR A 248 -9.10 3.99 -20.96
C TYR A 248 -9.08 2.99 -22.11
N ASN A 249 -10.21 2.84 -22.78
CA ASN A 249 -10.32 2.07 -24.00
C ASN A 249 -11.28 2.76 -24.99
N ASP A 250 -10.71 3.49 -25.95
CA ASP A 250 -11.44 4.10 -27.08
C ASP A 250 -12.72 4.87 -26.66
N GLY A 251 -12.60 5.74 -25.66
CA GLY A 251 -13.71 6.56 -25.14
C GLY A 251 -14.52 5.91 -24.01
N VAL A 252 -14.07 4.78 -23.46
CA VAL A 252 -14.71 4.03 -22.36
C VAL A 252 -13.75 3.83 -21.20
#